data_AF-A0A523U6S9-F1
#
_entry.id   AF-A0A523U6S9-F1
#
_cell.length_a   1.000
_cell.length_b   1.000
_cell.length_c   1.000
_cell.angle_alpha   90.00
_cell.angle_beta   90.00
_cell.angle_gamma   90.00
#
_symmetry.space_group_name_H-M   'P 1'
#
loop_
_entity.id
_entity.type
_entity.pdbx_description
1 polymer ?
#
loop_
_entity_poly.entity_id
_entity_poly.type
_entity_poly.pdbx_seq_one_letter_code
_entity_poly.pdbx_strand_id
1 'polypeptide(L)'
;MAHLPADEGDAGPELESPADTAAIATAAEVNDLQEVNALLERANRLKKTGAPGAAVDIYLDIIDRYITTGCSILASEDGVLFRTLRNTVLTRLANIGNADAVKRISIIAESRAQNLLGQAESTAEPVPLLRLLGARYPFTSAGCVGLEMLSHAAFEAGDYPEVIQCFRDMQEFGSEKPDTVQLLKWYAAATALGDAAEVARVRRLCKPHVQTPVELGGRTMSLEHALELIDRSVPPAPASVYVFNSHVETTPQGVKPFAAASISKRNSAWGPVTLDTGSDSQPDSFPVIAGNYLVIAERHKAIAFDLNTGKRQHLAGTETYLPQSSHYKYSLMPLGAAADGAGRVFVTMGWCNLHAFDATGRKFKPLWDTGINSRTIKYTPFNDFVFASLPVTAGRRVYIIAREYREYISNNKAELLSKNEAELLLVAYNASSGKLIYAKPICTALANTRLRPQYLPSTITIHKGAVLVSTNAGVIGAMRASDGEILWLRRYGRRVEAFSTRMRHRRWFGKRSGVDLALIPALSFERT
;
A
#
# COMPACT_ATOMS: atom_id res chain seq x y z
N MET A 1 -67.70 11.27 1.78
CA MET A 1 -66.49 12.07 1.50
C MET A 1 -65.78 12.31 2.82
N ALA A 2 -64.75 11.51 3.09
CA ALA A 2 -63.88 11.66 4.26
C ALA A 2 -62.44 11.50 3.73
N HIS A 3 -61.60 12.49 3.98
CA HIS A 3 -60.19 12.52 3.59
C HIS A 3 -59.37 11.67 4.57
N LEU A 4 -58.63 10.69 4.03
CA LEU A 4 -57.51 10.04 4.71
C LEU A 4 -56.21 10.82 4.39
N PRO A 5 -55.29 11.00 5.34
CA PRO A 5 -53.99 11.61 5.07
C PRO A 5 -53.03 10.58 4.45
N ALA A 6 -52.10 11.12 3.67
CA ALA A 6 -51.11 10.40 2.88
C ALA A 6 -50.08 9.66 3.75
N ASP A 7 -49.75 8.47 3.28
CA ASP A 7 -48.72 7.55 3.75
C ASP A 7 -47.32 8.19 3.52
N GLU A 8 -46.56 8.43 4.59
CA GLU A 8 -45.18 8.88 4.51
C GLU A 8 -44.30 7.69 4.13
N GLY A 9 -43.63 7.80 2.97
CA GLY A 9 -42.79 6.77 2.41
C GLY A 9 -41.65 6.37 3.34
N ASP A 10 -41.62 5.08 3.67
CA ASP A 10 -40.56 4.38 4.37
C ASP A 10 -39.25 4.45 3.56
N ALA A 11 -38.35 5.34 3.97
CA ALA A 11 -37.02 5.46 3.42
C ALA A 11 -36.18 4.26 3.91
N GLY A 12 -35.98 3.28 3.03
CA GLY A 12 -35.16 2.11 3.30
C GLY A 12 -33.74 2.49 3.76
N PRO A 13 -33.06 1.59 4.50
CA PRO A 13 -31.77 1.88 5.13
C PRO A 13 -30.71 2.24 4.08
N GLU A 14 -30.11 3.42 4.25
CA GLU A 14 -28.96 3.87 3.45
C GLU A 14 -27.81 2.85 3.57
N LEU A 15 -27.32 2.38 2.41
CA LEU A 15 -26.17 1.48 2.31
C LEU A 15 -24.93 2.17 2.90
N GLU A 16 -24.35 1.55 3.93
CA GLU A 16 -23.10 1.96 4.56
C GLU A 16 -21.98 2.10 3.53
N SER A 17 -21.12 3.12 3.70
CA SER A 17 -20.03 3.34 2.76
C SER A 17 -18.99 2.21 2.90
N PRO A 18 -18.31 1.80 1.82
CA PRO A 18 -17.24 0.80 1.88
C PRO A 18 -16.08 1.17 2.83
N ALA A 19 -15.96 2.45 3.22
CA ALA A 19 -15.02 2.90 4.24
C ALA A 19 -15.46 2.54 5.67
N ASP A 20 -16.77 2.53 5.92
CA ASP A 20 -17.37 2.16 7.20
C ASP A 20 -17.32 0.62 7.39
N THR A 21 -17.57 -0.15 6.32
CA THR A 21 -17.47 -1.62 6.35
C THR A 21 -16.02 -2.11 6.51
N ALA A 22 -15.04 -1.40 5.94
CA ALA A 22 -13.61 -1.70 6.11
C ALA A 22 -13.10 -1.38 7.53
N ALA A 23 -13.73 -0.43 8.23
CA ALA A 23 -13.42 -0.10 9.62
C ALA A 23 -14.01 -1.11 10.62
N ILE A 24 -15.15 -1.72 10.29
CA ILE A 24 -15.82 -2.77 11.09
C ILE A 24 -14.99 -4.08 11.12
N ALA A 25 -14.19 -4.34 10.08
CA ALA A 25 -13.50 -5.61 9.87
C ALA A 25 -12.13 -5.78 10.59
N THR A 26 -11.76 -4.99 11.61
CA THR A 26 -10.44 -5.15 12.28
C THR A 26 -10.60 -5.23 13.80
N ALA A 27 -11.07 -6.38 14.27
CA ALA A 27 -11.55 -6.56 15.64
C ALA A 27 -10.75 -7.62 16.45
N ALA A 28 -9.75 -7.18 17.23
CA ALA A 28 -9.21 -7.92 18.39
C ALA A 28 -8.61 -7.06 19.55
N GLU A 29 -8.76 -5.73 19.56
CA GLU A 29 -8.44 -4.81 20.69
C GLU A 29 -9.69 -4.00 21.13
N VAL A 30 -10.87 -4.63 21.07
CA VAL A 30 -12.14 -4.01 20.61
C VAL A 30 -13.01 -3.30 21.64
N ASN A 31 -12.71 -3.30 22.93
CA ASN A 31 -13.59 -2.58 23.87
C ASN A 31 -13.48 -1.04 23.73
N ASP A 32 -12.27 -0.50 23.52
CA ASP A 32 -12.08 0.96 23.41
C ASP A 32 -12.52 1.51 22.03
N LEU A 33 -12.35 0.74 20.95
CA LEU A 33 -12.67 1.19 19.59
C LEU A 33 -14.19 1.27 19.32
N GLN A 34 -14.97 0.32 19.85
CA GLN A 34 -16.43 0.38 19.77
C GLN A 34 -17.00 1.54 20.58
N GLU A 35 -16.45 1.79 21.78
CA GLU A 35 -16.84 2.93 22.60
C GLU A 35 -16.53 4.25 21.87
N VAL A 36 -15.35 4.37 21.27
CA VAL A 36 -14.98 5.57 20.49
C VAL A 36 -15.88 5.77 19.30
N ASN A 37 -16.20 4.73 18.55
CA ASN A 37 -17.14 4.85 17.43
C ASN A 37 -18.52 5.28 17.91
N ALA A 38 -19.02 4.71 19.01
CA ALA A 38 -20.29 5.13 19.62
C ALA A 38 -20.26 6.60 20.06
N LEU A 39 -19.14 7.07 20.64
CA LEU A 39 -18.94 8.46 21.00
C LEU A 39 -18.86 9.37 19.76
N LEU A 40 -18.15 8.96 18.70
CA LEU A 40 -18.05 9.70 17.43
C LEU A 40 -19.42 9.81 16.74
N GLU A 41 -20.22 8.74 16.74
CA GLU A 41 -21.59 8.73 16.22
C GLU A 41 -22.51 9.61 17.05
N ARG A 42 -22.39 9.56 18.38
CA ARG A 42 -23.14 10.43 19.29
C ARG A 42 -22.80 11.90 19.06
N ALA A 43 -21.51 12.24 18.95
CA ALA A 43 -21.06 13.59 18.64
C ALA A 43 -21.57 14.06 17.27
N ASN A 44 -21.58 13.19 16.26
CA ASN A 44 -22.16 13.49 14.95
C ASN A 44 -23.67 13.74 15.02
N ARG A 45 -24.42 12.94 15.79
CA ARG A 45 -25.85 13.16 16.00
C ARG A 45 -26.09 14.51 16.68
N LEU A 46 -25.36 14.81 17.75
CA LEU A 46 -25.48 16.10 18.46
C LEU A 46 -25.14 17.30 17.56
N LYS A 47 -24.15 17.16 16.67
CA LYS A 47 -23.85 18.16 15.65
C LYS A 47 -25.05 18.37 14.70
N LYS A 48 -25.67 17.30 14.22
CA LYS A 48 -26.83 17.35 13.31
C LYS A 48 -28.09 17.92 13.99
N THR A 49 -28.29 17.64 15.29
CA THR A 49 -29.48 18.07 16.05
C THR A 49 -29.33 19.46 16.69
N GLY A 50 -28.32 20.25 16.29
CA GLY A 50 -28.15 21.63 16.78
C GLY A 50 -27.53 21.78 18.18
N ALA A 51 -26.83 20.75 18.68
CA ALA A 51 -26.12 20.77 19.96
C ALA A 51 -24.58 20.67 19.78
N PRO A 52 -23.93 21.59 19.04
CA PRO A 52 -22.50 21.50 18.72
C PRO A 52 -21.58 21.58 19.95
N GLY A 53 -22.00 22.26 21.03
CA GLY A 53 -21.23 22.32 22.27
C GLY A 53 -21.04 20.93 22.92
N ALA A 54 -22.14 20.17 23.04
CA ALA A 54 -22.07 18.81 23.58
C ALA A 54 -21.30 17.84 22.67
N ALA A 55 -21.34 18.06 21.34
CA ALA A 55 -20.50 17.30 20.42
C ALA A 55 -19.01 17.59 20.64
N VAL A 56 -18.64 18.86 20.86
CA VAL A 56 -17.27 19.25 21.22
C VAL A 56 -16.84 18.57 22.50
N ASP A 57 -17.64 18.57 23.57
CA ASP A 57 -17.28 17.92 24.83
C ASP A 57 -16.98 16.42 24.67
N ILE A 58 -17.72 15.71 23.81
CA ILE A 58 -17.43 14.32 23.48
C ILE A 58 -16.11 14.17 22.73
N TYR A 59 -15.84 15.03 21.74
CA TYR A 59 -14.56 15.00 21.04
C TYR A 59 -13.38 15.31 21.97
N LEU A 60 -13.56 16.22 22.94
CA LEU A 60 -12.59 16.51 23.98
C LEU A 60 -12.36 15.31 24.89
N ASP A 61 -13.42 14.61 25.31
CA ASP A 61 -13.34 13.40 26.13
C ASP A 61 -12.61 12.27 25.39
N ILE A 62 -12.91 12.03 24.11
CA ILE A 62 -12.18 11.06 23.28
C ILE A 62 -10.69 11.43 23.25
N ILE A 63 -10.35 12.69 22.98
CA ILE A 63 -8.95 13.13 22.93
C ILE A 63 -8.27 12.98 24.28
N ASP A 64 -8.87 13.42 25.39
CA ASP A 64 -8.24 13.35 26.71
C ASP A 64 -8.06 11.91 27.19
N ARG A 65 -9.07 11.06 26.98
CA ARG A 65 -8.94 9.61 27.23
C ARG A 65 -7.80 9.04 26.41
N TYR A 66 -7.71 9.33 25.12
CA TYR A 66 -6.64 8.82 24.25
C TYR A 66 -5.25 9.39 24.54
N ILE A 67 -5.14 10.66 24.94
CA ILE A 67 -3.88 11.24 25.40
C ILE A 67 -3.43 10.54 26.67
N THR A 68 -4.37 10.22 27.57
CA THR A 68 -4.11 9.60 28.87
C THR A 68 -3.81 8.10 28.75
N THR A 69 -4.59 7.32 27.99
CA THR A 69 -4.35 5.89 27.72
C THR A 69 -3.26 5.64 26.68
N GLY A 70 -3.05 6.57 25.75
CA GLY A 70 -1.99 6.47 24.74
C GLY A 70 -0.60 6.26 25.35
N CYS A 71 -0.37 6.65 26.60
CA CYS A 71 0.86 6.37 27.35
C CYS A 71 1.22 4.87 27.44
N SER A 72 0.25 3.95 27.43
CA SER A 72 0.52 2.50 27.48
C SER A 72 0.51 1.83 26.10
N ILE A 73 -0.23 2.37 25.13
CA ILE A 73 -0.45 1.73 23.82
C ILE A 73 0.76 1.91 22.87
N LEU A 74 1.53 3.00 23.00
CA LEU A 74 2.64 3.31 22.08
C LEU A 74 3.99 2.66 22.44
N ALA A 75 3.98 1.64 23.31
CA ALA A 75 5.00 0.61 23.26
C ALA A 75 4.84 -0.33 22.03
N SER A 76 3.72 -0.24 21.30
CA SER A 76 3.53 -0.89 20.00
C SER A 76 3.72 0.12 18.85
N GLU A 77 4.24 -0.33 17.71
CA GLU A 77 4.66 0.46 16.54
C GLU A 77 3.52 1.17 15.77
N ASP A 78 2.34 1.35 16.37
CA ASP A 78 1.08 1.74 15.72
C ASP A 78 0.73 3.24 15.79
N GLY A 79 1.73 4.10 15.58
CA GLY A 79 1.54 5.55 15.46
C GLY A 79 0.66 6.01 14.28
N VAL A 80 0.21 5.10 13.40
CA VAL A 80 -0.68 5.42 12.26
C VAL A 80 -2.14 5.46 12.67
N LEU A 81 -2.61 4.51 13.47
CA LEU A 81 -3.99 4.48 13.97
C LEU A 81 -4.27 5.69 14.85
N PHE A 82 -3.31 5.99 15.75
CA PHE A 82 -3.38 7.19 16.60
C PHE A 82 -3.50 8.47 15.76
N ARG A 83 -2.63 8.64 14.76
CA ARG A 83 -2.68 9.81 13.86
C ARG A 83 -4.00 9.90 13.11
N THR A 84 -4.53 8.78 12.63
CA THR A 84 -5.78 8.73 11.86
C THR A 84 -6.99 9.15 12.71
N LEU A 85 -7.14 8.59 13.91
CA LEU A 85 -8.22 8.95 14.82
C LEU A 85 -8.08 10.40 15.30
N ARG A 86 -6.88 10.81 15.73
CA ARG A 86 -6.57 12.18 16.14
C ARG A 86 -6.94 13.17 15.04
N ASN A 87 -6.45 12.96 13.81
CA ASN A 87 -6.74 13.83 12.68
C ASN A 87 -8.25 13.87 12.40
N THR A 88 -8.94 12.73 12.47
CA THR A 88 -10.40 12.67 12.32
C THR A 88 -11.10 13.54 13.36
N VAL A 89 -10.72 13.46 14.63
CA VAL A 89 -11.35 14.27 15.70
C VAL A 89 -11.01 15.76 15.53
N LEU A 90 -9.75 16.10 15.29
CA LEU A 90 -9.30 17.49 15.11
C LEU A 90 -9.95 18.14 13.88
N THR A 91 -10.01 17.45 12.74
CA THR A 91 -10.72 17.92 11.54
C THR A 91 -12.20 18.11 11.82
N ARG A 92 -12.84 17.22 12.58
CA ARG A 92 -14.25 17.36 12.96
C ARG A 92 -14.49 18.57 13.87
N LEU A 93 -13.59 18.82 14.82
CA LEU A 93 -13.63 20.01 15.68
C LEU A 93 -13.44 21.30 14.87
N ALA A 94 -12.47 21.33 13.96
CA ALA A 94 -12.26 22.45 13.05
C ALA A 94 -13.51 22.71 12.19
N ASN A 95 -14.15 21.66 11.68
CA ASN A 95 -15.39 21.74 10.89
C ASN A 95 -16.65 22.11 11.69
N ILE A 96 -16.57 22.17 13.02
CA ILE A 96 -17.65 22.74 13.85
C ILE A 96 -17.47 24.27 13.95
N GLY A 97 -16.34 24.82 13.50
CA GLY A 97 -16.04 26.25 13.54
C GLY A 97 -15.76 26.77 14.95
N ASN A 98 -15.47 25.88 15.90
CA ASN A 98 -15.27 26.23 17.29
C ASN A 98 -13.76 26.42 17.57
N ALA A 99 -13.22 27.58 17.19
CA ALA A 99 -11.84 27.95 17.47
C ALA A 99 -11.50 27.86 18.97
N ASP A 100 -12.50 28.11 19.85
CA ASP A 100 -12.34 27.97 21.29
C ASP A 100 -12.13 26.52 21.73
N ALA A 101 -12.70 25.54 21.03
CA ALA A 101 -12.50 24.12 21.32
C ALA A 101 -11.04 23.70 21.09
N VAL A 102 -10.46 24.07 19.95
CA VAL A 102 -9.04 23.80 19.64
C VAL A 102 -8.14 24.49 20.67
N LYS A 103 -8.44 25.75 21.00
CA LYS A 103 -7.72 26.50 22.04
C LYS A 103 -7.81 25.82 23.41
N ARG A 104 -8.97 25.30 23.81
CA ARG A 104 -9.17 24.55 25.06
C ARG A 104 -8.36 23.26 25.08
N ILE A 105 -8.34 22.49 23.99
CA ILE A 105 -7.50 21.27 23.89
C ILE A 105 -6.03 21.64 24.05
N SER A 106 -5.59 22.67 23.34
CA SER A 106 -4.21 23.13 23.39
C SER A 106 -3.82 23.48 24.83
N ILE A 107 -4.65 24.25 25.56
CA ILE A 107 -4.42 24.58 26.98
C ILE A 107 -4.32 23.34 27.87
N ILE A 108 -5.23 22.37 27.72
CA ILE A 108 -5.24 21.15 28.55
C ILE A 108 -4.00 20.28 28.27
N ALA A 109 -3.63 20.16 27.00
CA ALA A 109 -2.52 19.33 26.55
C ALA A 109 -1.14 19.98 26.75
N GLU A 110 -1.07 21.32 26.85
CA GLU A 110 0.18 22.09 26.87
C GLU A 110 1.11 21.61 27.99
N SER A 111 0.61 21.45 29.22
CA SER A 111 1.44 21.01 30.34
C SER A 111 2.03 19.61 30.13
N ARG A 112 1.26 18.68 29.55
CA ARG A 112 1.75 17.34 29.20
C ARG A 112 2.79 17.39 28.08
N ALA A 113 2.55 18.22 27.07
CA ALA A 113 3.48 18.44 25.96
C ALA A 113 4.80 19.08 26.43
N GLN A 114 4.74 20.07 27.32
CA GLN A 114 5.92 20.71 27.92
C GLN A 114 6.74 19.72 28.75
N ASN A 115 6.09 18.86 29.54
CA ASN A 115 6.79 17.82 30.29
C ASN A 115 7.52 16.85 29.35
N LEU A 116 6.89 16.45 28.25
CA LEU A 116 7.49 15.55 27.27
C LEU A 116 8.63 16.23 26.49
N LEU A 117 8.50 17.53 26.18
CA LEU A 117 9.57 18.33 25.59
C LEU A 117 10.77 18.43 26.54
N GLY A 118 10.56 18.74 27.82
CA GLY A 118 11.64 18.77 28.81
C GLY A 118 12.34 17.41 28.99
N GLN A 119 11.60 16.30 28.86
CA GLN A 119 12.19 14.97 28.80
C GLN A 119 13.03 14.76 27.52
N ALA A 120 12.54 15.23 26.37
CA ALA A 120 13.28 15.17 25.11
C ALA A 120 14.58 15.99 25.18
N GLU A 121 14.56 17.18 25.79
CA GLU A 121 15.74 18.03 25.95
C GLU A 121 16.80 17.46 26.91
N SER A 122 16.38 16.64 27.88
CA SER A 122 17.27 16.08 28.91
C SER A 122 17.82 14.68 28.59
N THR A 123 17.29 14.00 27.56
CA THR A 123 17.77 12.67 27.17
C THR A 123 18.92 12.73 26.16
N ALA A 124 19.78 11.71 26.15
CA ALA A 124 20.81 11.53 25.13
C ALA A 124 20.21 11.14 23.75
N GLU A 125 18.99 10.58 23.74
CA GLU A 125 18.30 10.15 22.53
C GLU A 125 16.94 10.87 22.40
N PRO A 126 16.92 12.13 21.92
CA PRO A 126 15.71 12.95 21.90
C PRO A 126 14.68 12.50 20.84
N VAL A 127 15.13 11.90 19.74
CA VAL A 127 14.30 11.65 18.54
C VAL A 127 13.03 10.82 18.83
N PRO A 128 13.06 9.72 19.60
CA PRO A 128 11.83 8.98 19.93
C PRO A 128 10.80 9.82 20.69
N LEU A 129 11.24 10.65 21.64
CA LEU A 129 10.36 11.53 22.42
C LEU A 129 9.82 12.69 21.57
N LEU A 130 10.63 13.25 20.67
CA LEU A 130 10.19 14.28 19.73
C LEU A 130 9.15 13.74 18.74
N ARG A 131 9.34 12.51 18.23
CA ARG A 131 8.32 11.81 17.42
C ARG A 131 7.02 11.62 18.19
N LEU A 132 7.12 11.23 19.46
CA LEU A 132 5.95 11.07 20.33
C LEU A 132 5.24 12.40 20.56
N LEU A 133 6.00 13.47 20.81
CA LEU A 133 5.53 14.83 21.04
C LEU A 133 4.79 15.37 19.80
N GLY A 134 5.40 15.31 18.61
CA GLY A 134 4.75 15.72 17.36
C GLY A 134 3.57 14.85 16.97
N ALA A 135 3.62 13.55 17.28
CA ALA A 135 2.50 12.65 17.04
C ALA A 135 1.33 12.86 18.01
N ARG A 136 1.54 13.34 19.24
CA ARG A 136 0.46 13.52 20.23
C ARG A 136 -0.06 14.94 20.33
N TYR A 137 0.82 15.92 20.21
CA TYR A 137 0.53 17.29 20.60
C TYR A 137 0.87 18.32 19.51
N PRO A 138 0.65 18.07 18.20
CA PRO A 138 1.09 19.01 17.15
C PRO A 138 0.41 20.39 17.21
N PHE A 139 -0.65 20.53 18.03
CA PHE A 139 -1.45 21.74 18.24
C PHE A 139 -1.07 22.52 19.51
N THR A 140 -0.10 22.06 20.28
CA THR A 140 0.45 22.76 21.45
C THR A 140 1.69 23.56 21.04
N SER A 141 2.05 24.58 21.81
CA SER A 141 3.29 25.33 21.55
C SER A 141 4.50 24.41 21.68
N ALA A 142 4.57 23.62 22.75
CA ALA A 142 5.63 22.62 22.94
C ALA A 142 5.68 21.57 21.81
N GLY A 143 4.54 21.18 21.24
CA GLY A 143 4.50 20.24 20.12
C GLY A 143 5.01 20.83 18.81
N CYS A 144 4.75 22.12 18.55
CA CYS A 144 5.34 22.83 17.41
C CYS A 144 6.86 22.88 17.53
N VAL A 145 7.39 23.25 18.71
CA VAL A 145 8.83 23.21 18.99
C VAL A 145 9.39 21.79 18.81
N GLY A 146 8.67 20.77 19.29
CA GLY A 146 9.05 19.38 19.11
C GLY A 146 9.12 18.93 17.64
N LEU A 147 8.15 19.34 16.82
CA LEU A 147 8.13 19.08 15.37
C LEU A 147 9.26 19.83 14.66
N GLU A 148 9.58 21.04 15.08
CA GLU A 148 10.72 21.79 14.56
C GLU A 148 12.05 21.07 14.86
N MET A 149 12.28 20.69 16.11
CA MET A 149 13.47 19.93 16.52
C MET A 149 13.55 18.59 15.77
N LEU A 150 12.43 17.88 15.63
CA LEU A 150 12.37 16.62 14.89
C LEU A 150 12.69 16.84 13.40
N SER A 151 12.12 17.88 12.79
CA SER A 151 12.39 18.22 11.39
C SER A 151 13.88 18.53 11.18
N HIS A 152 14.52 19.18 12.15
CA HIS A 152 15.94 19.49 12.08
C HIS A 152 16.79 18.22 12.15
N ALA A 153 16.54 17.35 13.13
CA ALA A 153 17.24 16.07 13.27
C ALA A 153 17.03 15.17 12.05
N ALA A 154 15.80 15.10 11.51
CA ALA A 154 15.48 14.34 10.31
C ALA A 154 16.20 14.90 9.07
N PHE A 155 16.30 16.22 8.95
CA PHE A 155 17.00 16.86 7.85
C PHE A 155 18.50 16.55 7.87
N GLU A 156 19.14 16.60 9.05
CA GLU A 156 20.55 16.23 9.24
C GLU A 156 20.80 14.75 8.94
N ALA A 157 19.85 13.88 9.30
CA ALA A 157 19.90 12.45 9.00
C ALA A 157 19.57 12.11 7.53
N GLY A 158 19.12 13.08 6.72
CA GLY A 158 18.66 12.85 5.35
C GLY A 158 17.30 12.13 5.24
N ASP A 159 16.52 12.02 6.32
CA ASP A 159 15.14 11.50 6.29
C ASP A 159 14.16 12.61 5.84
N TYR A 160 14.30 13.04 4.58
CA TYR A 160 13.45 14.07 3.98
C TYR A 160 11.94 13.78 4.04
N PRO A 161 11.46 12.52 3.94
CA PRO A 161 10.04 12.23 4.16
C PRO A 161 9.55 12.65 5.55
N GLU A 162 10.35 12.44 6.60
CA GLU A 162 10.01 12.87 7.97
C GLU A 162 10.02 14.39 8.11
N VAL A 163 10.96 15.09 7.45
CA VAL A 163 10.97 16.56 7.38
C VAL A 163 9.66 17.11 6.81
N ILE A 164 9.25 16.60 5.64
CA ILE A 164 7.99 17.01 4.99
C ILE A 164 6.79 16.74 5.90
N GLN A 165 6.75 15.59 6.57
CA GLN A 165 5.66 15.27 7.46
C GLN A 165 5.60 16.22 8.66
N CYS A 166 6.74 16.58 9.26
CA CYS A 166 6.77 17.55 10.36
C CYS A 166 6.19 18.90 9.95
N PHE A 167 6.56 19.41 8.77
CA PHE A 167 6.02 20.68 8.27
C PHE A 167 4.55 20.62 7.87
N ARG A 168 4.06 19.48 7.37
CA ARG A 168 2.62 19.26 7.14
C ARG A 168 1.85 19.33 8.46
N ASP A 169 2.33 18.63 9.48
CA ASP A 169 1.70 18.62 10.80
C ASP A 169 1.73 20.02 11.45
N MET A 170 2.85 20.76 11.34
CA MET A 170 2.94 22.15 11.83
C MET A 170 1.98 23.08 11.08
N GLN A 171 1.83 22.95 9.76
CA GLN A 171 0.91 23.80 9.01
C GLN A 171 -0.56 23.47 9.28
N GLU A 172 -0.87 22.19 9.48
CA GLU A 172 -2.25 21.73 9.71
C GLU A 172 -2.74 22.05 11.12
N PHE A 173 -1.85 21.93 12.12
CA PHE A 173 -2.24 21.99 13.53
C PHE A 173 -1.58 23.11 14.33
N GLY A 174 -0.44 23.63 13.86
CA GLY A 174 0.31 24.67 14.57
C GLY A 174 -0.41 26.02 14.53
N SER A 175 -0.33 26.77 15.62
CA SER A 175 -0.82 28.15 15.67
C SER A 175 0.11 29.13 14.96
N GLU A 176 1.39 28.78 14.85
CA GLU A 176 2.43 29.62 14.29
C GLU A 176 2.69 29.26 12.83
N LYS A 177 2.84 30.29 11.99
CA LYS A 177 3.24 30.08 10.60
C LYS A 177 4.72 29.71 10.57
N PRO A 178 5.13 28.80 9.67
CA PRO A 178 6.54 28.46 9.54
C PRO A 178 7.37 29.70 9.22
N ASP A 179 8.51 29.86 9.87
CA ASP A 179 9.44 30.93 9.56
C ASP A 179 10.17 30.69 8.22
N THR A 180 10.97 31.64 7.78
CA THR A 180 11.68 31.54 6.49
C THR A 180 12.74 30.44 6.46
N VAL A 181 13.35 30.10 7.60
CA VAL A 181 14.36 29.03 7.70
C VAL A 181 13.68 27.67 7.59
N GLN A 182 12.55 27.51 8.26
CA GLN A 182 11.67 26.35 8.20
C GLN A 182 11.15 26.12 6.79
N LEU A 183 10.65 27.17 6.12
CA LEU A 183 10.22 27.10 4.72
C LEU A 183 11.36 26.66 3.78
N LEU A 184 12.58 27.14 4.02
CA LEU A 184 13.75 26.75 3.23
C LEU A 184 14.12 25.27 3.44
N LYS A 185 14.13 24.77 4.68
CA LYS A 185 14.34 23.34 5.00
C LYS A 185 13.28 22.46 4.33
N TRP A 186 12.02 22.87 4.39
CA TRP A 186 10.92 22.17 3.75
C TRP A 186 11.12 22.10 2.22
N TYR A 187 11.46 23.23 1.61
CA TYR A 187 11.71 23.31 0.18
C TYR A 187 12.86 22.38 -0.25
N ALA A 188 13.97 22.40 0.49
CA ALA A 188 15.11 21.53 0.24
C ALA A 188 14.73 20.04 0.32
N ALA A 189 13.97 19.63 1.35
CA ALA A 189 13.50 18.26 1.49
C ALA A 189 12.57 17.82 0.35
N ALA A 190 11.63 18.68 -0.06
CA ALA A 190 10.73 18.43 -1.18
C ALA A 190 11.48 18.29 -2.52
N THR A 191 12.48 19.14 -2.74
CA THR A 191 13.29 19.12 -3.97
C THR A 191 14.19 17.89 -4.00
N ALA A 192 14.81 17.51 -2.87
CA ALA A 192 15.64 16.31 -2.76
C ALA A 192 14.85 15.01 -3.04
N LEU A 193 13.56 14.97 -2.70
CA LEU A 193 12.67 13.86 -3.00
C LEU A 193 12.09 13.88 -4.43
N GLY A 194 12.28 14.97 -5.17
CA GLY A 194 11.64 15.16 -6.48
C GLY A 194 10.11 15.27 -6.41
N ASP A 195 9.54 15.67 -5.26
CA ASP A 195 8.10 15.86 -5.09
C ASP A 195 7.68 17.23 -5.64
N ALA A 196 7.43 17.29 -6.95
CA ALA A 196 7.08 18.53 -7.64
C ALA A 196 5.81 19.20 -7.08
N ALA A 197 4.85 18.43 -6.56
CA ALA A 197 3.63 18.97 -5.98
C ALA A 197 3.93 19.70 -4.67
N GLU A 198 4.78 19.08 -3.83
CA GLU A 198 5.23 19.68 -2.59
C GLU A 198 6.13 20.90 -2.82
N VAL A 199 7.07 20.83 -3.78
CA VAL A 199 7.90 21.97 -4.20
C VAL A 199 7.03 23.18 -4.61
N ALA A 200 6.02 22.96 -5.44
CA ALA A 200 5.09 24.01 -5.86
C ALA A 200 4.26 24.56 -4.69
N ARG A 201 3.95 23.72 -3.70
CA ARG A 201 3.23 24.12 -2.48
C ARG A 201 4.10 25.01 -1.58
N VAL A 202 5.33 24.60 -1.29
CA VAL A 202 6.26 25.38 -0.45
C VAL A 202 6.63 26.69 -1.14
N ARG A 203 6.87 26.69 -2.46
CA ARG A 203 7.14 27.93 -3.22
C ARG A 203 6.01 28.96 -3.09
N ARG A 204 4.74 28.53 -3.04
CA ARG A 204 3.61 29.42 -2.77
C ARG A 204 3.64 30.02 -1.37
N LEU A 205 4.04 29.23 -0.37
CA LEU A 205 4.21 29.70 1.01
C LEU A 205 5.40 30.67 1.15
N CYS A 206 6.46 30.50 0.36
CA CYS A 206 7.61 31.41 0.35
C CYS A 206 7.32 32.77 -0.32
N LYS A 207 6.28 32.86 -1.17
CA LYS A 207 6.00 34.05 -1.99
C LYS A 207 5.93 35.37 -1.19
N PRO A 208 5.28 35.44 -0.01
CA PRO A 208 5.27 36.66 0.81
C PRO A 208 6.62 37.03 1.42
N HIS A 209 7.59 36.11 1.42
CA HIS A 209 8.87 36.20 2.14
C HIS A 209 10.09 36.20 1.21
N VAL A 210 9.90 36.33 -0.10
CA VAL A 210 10.97 36.20 -1.11
C VAL A 210 12.16 37.16 -0.89
N GLN A 211 11.91 38.35 -0.33
CA GLN A 211 12.94 39.35 -0.01
C GLN A 211 13.49 39.24 1.42
N THR A 212 12.94 38.35 2.26
CA THR A 212 13.44 38.17 3.63
C THR A 212 14.86 37.59 3.59
N PRO A 213 15.82 38.18 4.31
CA PRO A 213 17.18 37.66 4.36
C PRO A 213 17.21 36.33 5.11
N VAL A 214 17.92 35.36 4.56
CA VAL A 214 18.17 34.03 5.14
C VAL A 214 19.65 33.70 5.05
N GLU A 215 20.15 32.92 6.01
CA GLU A 215 21.52 32.43 6.00
C GLU A 215 21.58 31.04 5.35
N LEU A 216 22.38 30.89 4.31
CA LEU A 216 22.63 29.61 3.65
C LEU A 216 24.13 29.48 3.36
N GLY A 217 24.78 28.47 3.96
CA GLY A 217 26.22 28.23 3.79
C GLY A 217 27.10 29.38 4.29
N GLY A 218 26.70 30.04 5.40
CA GLY A 218 27.44 31.18 5.99
C GLY A 218 27.32 32.49 5.21
N ARG A 219 26.40 32.58 4.23
CA ARG A 219 26.10 33.80 3.48
C ARG A 219 24.65 34.22 3.72
N THR A 220 24.45 35.51 3.99
CA THR A 220 23.11 36.11 4.02
C THR A 220 22.67 36.44 2.60
N MET A 221 21.51 35.95 2.18
CA MET A 221 20.92 36.19 0.85
C MET A 221 19.39 36.27 0.95
N SER A 222 18.70 36.72 -0.10
CA SER A 222 17.24 36.68 -0.12
C SER A 222 16.74 35.23 -0.19
N LEU A 223 15.57 34.96 0.38
CA LEU A 223 14.92 33.65 0.30
C LEU A 223 14.77 33.20 -1.17
N GLU A 224 14.42 34.10 -2.08
CA GLU A 224 14.35 33.80 -3.52
C GLU A 224 15.66 33.26 -4.09
N HIS A 225 16.77 33.91 -3.79
CA HIS A 225 18.10 33.46 -4.23
C HIS A 225 18.44 32.08 -3.63
N ALA A 226 18.09 31.86 -2.36
CA ALA A 226 18.31 30.57 -1.70
C ALA A 226 17.53 29.43 -2.39
N LEU A 227 16.28 29.68 -2.78
CA LEU A 227 15.46 28.70 -3.53
C LEU A 227 16.07 28.38 -4.90
N GLU A 228 16.57 29.38 -5.64
CA GLU A 228 17.26 29.16 -6.92
C GLU A 228 18.54 28.32 -6.76
N LEU A 229 19.30 28.53 -5.69
CA LEU A 229 20.50 27.73 -5.42
C LEU A 229 20.16 26.28 -5.12
N ILE A 230 19.07 26.02 -4.39
CA ILE A 230 18.57 24.66 -4.13
C ILE A 230 18.13 24.00 -5.43
N ASP A 231 17.39 24.70 -6.29
CA ASP A 231 16.95 24.15 -7.59
C ASP A 231 18.13 23.73 -8.47
N ARG A 232 19.22 24.50 -8.44
CA ARG A 232 20.45 24.22 -9.22
C ARG A 232 21.31 23.12 -8.61
N SER A 233 21.19 22.85 -7.32
CA SER A 233 22.02 21.87 -6.62
C SER A 233 21.49 20.44 -6.71
N VAL A 234 20.21 20.27 -7.05
CA VAL A 234 19.66 18.94 -7.28
C VAL A 234 20.15 18.40 -8.62
N PRO A 235 20.87 17.27 -8.66
CA PRO A 235 21.31 16.68 -9.91
C PRO A 235 20.09 16.40 -10.79
N PRO A 236 20.15 16.68 -12.11
CA PRO A 236 19.04 16.42 -12.99
C PRO A 236 18.60 14.97 -12.82
N ALA A 237 17.30 14.76 -12.62
CA ALA A 237 16.74 13.42 -12.43
C ALA A 237 17.32 12.48 -13.49
N PRO A 238 17.84 11.29 -13.11
CA PRO A 238 18.46 10.39 -14.06
C PRO A 238 17.48 10.17 -15.22
N ALA A 239 17.96 10.37 -16.45
CA ALA A 239 17.17 10.17 -17.65
C ALA A 239 16.47 8.81 -17.53
N SER A 240 15.14 8.82 -17.58
CA SER A 240 14.30 7.66 -17.33
C SER A 240 14.87 6.41 -18.01
N VAL A 241 15.19 5.40 -17.21
CA VAL A 241 15.65 4.09 -17.71
C VAL A 241 14.58 3.57 -18.65
N TYR A 242 14.92 3.43 -19.94
CA TYR A 242 14.09 2.75 -20.91
C TYR A 242 13.89 1.31 -20.44
N VAL A 243 12.68 0.99 -19.98
CA VAL A 243 12.25 -0.39 -19.80
C VAL A 243 12.20 -0.98 -21.20
N PHE A 244 13.10 -1.92 -21.50
CA PHE A 244 13.01 -2.74 -22.71
C PHE A 244 11.68 -3.47 -22.68
N ASN A 245 10.70 -2.99 -23.46
CA ASN A 245 9.58 -3.81 -23.87
C ASN A 245 10.15 -4.97 -24.67
N SER A 246 10.12 -6.17 -24.11
CA SER A 246 10.26 -7.40 -24.88
C SER A 246 9.03 -7.55 -25.77
N HIS A 247 9.01 -6.79 -26.88
CA HIS A 247 8.26 -7.21 -28.04
C HIS A 247 8.87 -8.54 -28.49
N VAL A 248 8.21 -9.63 -28.11
CA VAL A 248 8.32 -10.88 -28.84
C VAL A 248 7.72 -10.58 -30.21
N GLU A 249 8.57 -10.13 -31.13
CA GLU A 249 8.23 -10.12 -32.55
C GLU A 249 7.86 -11.55 -32.93
N THR A 250 6.66 -11.71 -33.48
CA THR A 250 6.21 -12.95 -34.09
C THR A 250 7.26 -13.36 -35.12
N THR A 251 7.93 -14.49 -34.87
CA THR A 251 8.92 -15.05 -35.78
C THR A 251 8.30 -15.23 -37.16
N PRO A 252 8.94 -14.75 -38.24
CA PRO A 252 8.48 -15.00 -39.60
C PRO A 252 8.30 -16.51 -39.84
N GLN A 253 7.18 -16.90 -40.44
CA GLN A 253 6.92 -18.28 -40.86
C GLN A 253 8.05 -18.74 -41.80
N GLY A 254 8.93 -19.59 -41.30
CA GLY A 254 10.06 -20.13 -42.06
C GLY A 254 11.34 -20.34 -41.25
N VAL A 255 11.47 -19.71 -40.07
CA VAL A 255 12.62 -19.98 -39.18
C VAL A 255 12.36 -21.29 -38.44
N LYS A 256 13.10 -22.34 -38.78
CA LYS A 256 13.11 -23.59 -38.00
C LYS A 256 13.34 -23.22 -36.53
N PRO A 257 12.58 -23.79 -35.57
CA PRO A 257 12.82 -23.54 -34.15
C PRO A 257 14.30 -23.77 -33.91
N PHE A 258 14.94 -22.85 -33.18
CA PHE A 258 16.29 -23.06 -32.66
C PHE A 258 16.31 -24.48 -32.11
N ALA A 259 16.98 -25.40 -32.81
CA ALA A 259 17.37 -26.65 -32.21
C ALA A 259 18.09 -26.22 -30.94
N ALA A 260 17.73 -26.81 -29.80
CA ALA A 260 18.49 -26.72 -28.57
C ALA A 260 19.86 -27.37 -28.82
N ALA A 261 20.66 -26.74 -29.69
CA ALA A 261 22.05 -27.00 -29.89
C ALA A 261 22.66 -26.68 -28.53
N SER A 262 23.08 -27.75 -27.87
CA SER A 262 23.96 -27.77 -26.71
C SER A 262 24.44 -26.37 -26.35
N ILE A 263 23.82 -25.76 -25.33
CA ILE A 263 24.53 -24.76 -24.52
C ILE A 263 25.74 -25.54 -24.02
N SER A 264 26.84 -25.41 -24.78
CA SER A 264 28.04 -26.17 -24.54
C SER A 264 28.46 -25.87 -23.10
N LYS A 265 28.84 -26.91 -22.36
CA LYS A 265 29.33 -26.85 -20.97
C LYS A 265 30.47 -25.84 -20.72
N ARG A 266 30.89 -25.06 -21.72
CA ARG A 266 32.15 -24.33 -21.71
C ARG A 266 32.14 -23.01 -20.94
N ASN A 267 30.99 -22.35 -20.70
CA ASN A 267 30.96 -21.04 -20.01
C ASN A 267 29.85 -20.89 -18.94
N SER A 268 29.25 -21.98 -18.44
CA SER A 268 28.31 -21.86 -17.32
C SER A 268 29.07 -21.67 -16.02
N ALA A 269 28.87 -20.54 -15.32
CA ALA A 269 29.50 -20.30 -14.02
C ALA A 269 29.11 -21.36 -12.98
N TRP A 270 27.87 -21.89 -13.08
CA TRP A 270 27.34 -22.98 -12.25
C TRP A 270 26.58 -24.02 -13.08
N GLY A 271 26.44 -25.24 -12.56
CA GLY A 271 25.73 -26.34 -13.23
C GLY A 271 24.21 -26.20 -13.21
N PRO A 272 23.48 -27.01 -13.99
CA PRO A 272 22.01 -27.04 -13.97
C PRO A 272 21.52 -27.46 -12.57
N VAL A 273 20.56 -26.72 -12.03
CA VAL A 273 19.86 -27.10 -10.80
C VAL A 273 18.52 -27.70 -11.18
N THR A 274 18.31 -28.97 -10.84
CA THR A 274 16.99 -29.59 -10.98
C THR A 274 16.07 -28.99 -9.93
N LEU A 275 15.16 -28.13 -10.38
CA LEU A 275 14.03 -27.68 -9.57
C LEU A 275 13.07 -28.87 -9.44
N ASP A 276 12.58 -29.11 -8.23
CA ASP A 276 11.66 -30.22 -7.95
C ASP A 276 10.25 -29.77 -8.31
N THR A 277 9.99 -29.61 -9.61
CA THR A 277 8.75 -29.02 -10.13
C THR A 277 7.61 -30.05 -10.22
N GLY A 278 7.85 -31.34 -9.97
CA GLY A 278 6.95 -32.39 -10.41
C GLY A 278 6.80 -32.39 -11.95
N SER A 279 6.29 -33.48 -12.53
CA SER A 279 6.23 -33.65 -13.99
C SER A 279 5.28 -32.65 -14.71
N ASP A 280 4.45 -31.90 -13.98
CA ASP A 280 3.37 -31.08 -14.54
C ASP A 280 3.44 -29.58 -14.20
N SER A 281 4.44 -29.09 -13.47
CA SER A 281 4.56 -27.64 -13.23
C SER A 281 5.70 -27.03 -14.05
N GLN A 282 5.35 -26.11 -14.94
CA GLN A 282 6.33 -25.19 -15.50
C GLN A 282 6.64 -24.14 -14.42
N PRO A 283 7.93 -23.90 -14.10
CA PRO A 283 8.29 -22.83 -13.20
C PRO A 283 8.10 -21.50 -13.91
N ASP A 284 6.89 -20.95 -13.87
CA ASP A 284 6.63 -19.53 -14.16
C ASP A 284 7.10 -18.69 -12.97
N SER A 285 8.40 -18.80 -12.64
CA SER A 285 9.01 -18.05 -11.55
C SER A 285 9.87 -16.92 -12.09
N PHE A 286 9.71 -15.75 -11.49
CA PHE A 286 10.53 -14.57 -11.79
C PHE A 286 11.63 -14.48 -10.73
N PRO A 287 12.89 -14.83 -11.07
CA PRO A 287 13.99 -14.74 -10.12
C PRO A 287 14.27 -13.27 -9.77
N VAL A 288 14.72 -13.04 -8.54
CA VAL A 288 15.20 -11.72 -8.10
C VAL A 288 16.62 -11.83 -7.54
N ILE A 289 17.43 -10.80 -7.77
CA ILE A 289 18.74 -10.66 -7.14
C ILE A 289 18.62 -9.64 -6.01
N ALA A 290 19.08 -10.01 -4.81
CA ALA A 290 19.13 -9.13 -3.66
C ALA A 290 20.40 -9.41 -2.84
N GLY A 291 21.23 -8.38 -2.67
CA GLY A 291 22.55 -8.55 -2.07
C GLY A 291 23.37 -9.59 -2.84
N ASN A 292 23.85 -10.61 -2.13
CA ASN A 292 24.63 -11.71 -2.70
C ASN A 292 23.77 -12.93 -3.06
N TYR A 293 22.44 -12.80 -3.18
CA TYR A 293 21.56 -13.94 -3.42
C TYR A 293 20.76 -13.80 -4.71
N LEU A 294 20.66 -14.90 -5.46
CA LEU A 294 19.63 -15.14 -6.47
C LEU A 294 18.51 -15.93 -5.81
N VAL A 295 17.31 -15.36 -5.77
CA VAL A 295 16.15 -15.98 -5.12
C VAL A 295 15.13 -16.40 -6.16
N ILE A 296 14.71 -17.66 -6.08
CA ILE A 296 13.72 -18.28 -6.95
C ILE A 296 12.55 -18.74 -6.10
N ALA A 297 11.35 -18.30 -6.46
CA ALA A 297 10.11 -18.80 -5.87
C ALA A 297 9.71 -20.12 -6.52
N GLU A 298 9.44 -21.13 -5.71
CA GLU A 298 8.75 -22.35 -6.12
C GLU A 298 7.39 -22.43 -5.42
N ARG A 299 6.54 -23.36 -5.85
CA ARG A 299 5.14 -23.46 -5.40
C ARG A 299 4.98 -23.47 -3.88
N HIS A 300 5.90 -24.10 -3.16
CA HIS A 300 5.82 -24.29 -1.72
C HIS A 300 7.07 -23.82 -0.95
N LYS A 301 8.08 -23.28 -1.65
CA LYS A 301 9.34 -22.90 -1.02
C LYS A 301 10.03 -21.81 -1.82
N ALA A 302 10.90 -21.06 -1.15
CA ALA A 302 11.84 -20.18 -1.81
C ALA A 302 13.22 -20.88 -1.80
N ILE A 303 13.98 -20.67 -2.85
CA ILE A 303 15.36 -21.14 -2.92
C ILE A 303 16.24 -19.92 -3.14
N ALA A 304 17.22 -19.73 -2.25
CA ALA A 304 18.25 -18.73 -2.43
C ALA A 304 19.55 -19.42 -2.86
N PHE A 305 20.23 -18.86 -3.86
CA PHE A 305 21.57 -19.25 -4.26
C PHE A 305 22.51 -18.11 -3.91
N ASP A 306 23.51 -18.41 -3.08
CA ASP A 306 24.60 -17.47 -2.85
C ASP A 306 25.40 -17.31 -4.14
N LEU A 307 25.44 -16.08 -4.68
CA LEU A 307 26.06 -15.73 -5.94
C LEU A 307 27.59 -15.77 -5.92
N ASN A 308 28.23 -15.88 -4.76
CA ASN A 308 29.69 -16.02 -4.68
C ASN A 308 30.09 -17.49 -4.69
N THR A 309 29.33 -18.33 -4.01
CA THR A 309 29.66 -19.74 -3.77
C THR A 309 28.87 -20.71 -4.65
N GLY A 310 27.79 -20.24 -5.29
CA GLY A 310 26.79 -21.08 -5.94
C GLY A 310 26.02 -21.97 -4.96
N LYS A 311 26.24 -21.82 -3.64
CA LYS A 311 25.65 -22.71 -2.64
C LYS A 311 24.16 -22.43 -2.50
N ARG A 312 23.36 -23.48 -2.66
CA ARG A 312 21.93 -23.46 -2.40
C ARG A 312 21.66 -23.34 -0.89
N GLN A 313 20.86 -22.36 -0.51
CA GLN A 313 20.23 -22.25 0.80
C GLN A 313 18.74 -22.56 0.62
N HIS A 314 18.30 -23.68 1.22
CA HIS A 314 16.89 -23.99 1.29
C HIS A 314 16.23 -23.09 2.32
N LEU A 315 15.15 -22.43 1.92
CA LEU A 315 14.35 -21.62 2.81
C LEU A 315 13.14 -22.42 3.24
N ALA A 316 12.78 -22.27 4.51
CA ALA A 316 11.60 -22.89 5.06
C ALA A 316 10.40 -22.45 4.22
N GLY A 317 9.91 -23.38 3.40
CA GLY A 317 8.52 -23.39 2.98
C GLY A 317 7.70 -23.83 4.17
N THR A 318 6.56 -23.21 4.40
CA THR A 318 5.56 -23.84 5.25
C THR A 318 5.19 -25.14 4.53
N GLU A 319 5.45 -26.30 5.16
CA GLU A 319 4.81 -27.58 4.79
C GLU A 319 3.31 -27.49 5.13
N THR A 320 2.64 -26.44 4.67
CA THR A 320 1.21 -26.29 4.79
C THR A 320 0.61 -27.36 3.91
N TYR A 321 0.15 -28.41 4.59
CA TYR A 321 -0.62 -29.50 4.05
C TYR A 321 -1.81 -28.92 3.28
N LEU A 322 -1.66 -28.75 1.96
CA LEU A 322 -2.80 -28.48 1.10
C LEU A 322 -3.69 -29.72 1.19
N PRO A 323 -5.00 -29.59 1.47
CA PRO A 323 -5.88 -30.73 1.40
C PRO A 323 -5.76 -31.35 0.01
N GLN A 324 -5.30 -32.60 -0.05
CA GLN A 324 -5.10 -33.37 -1.29
C GLN A 324 -6.39 -33.54 -2.11
N SER A 325 -7.54 -33.19 -1.52
CA SER A 325 -8.86 -33.24 -2.13
C SER A 325 -9.21 -31.93 -2.83
N SER A 326 -8.86 -31.78 -4.11
CA SER A 326 -9.86 -31.48 -5.16
C SER A 326 -9.26 -30.96 -6.46
N HIS A 327 -9.97 -31.29 -7.53
CA HIS A 327 -9.77 -31.05 -8.97
C HIS A 327 -9.42 -29.64 -9.48
N TYR A 328 -8.98 -28.70 -8.65
CA TYR A 328 -8.44 -27.43 -9.14
C TYR A 328 -7.03 -27.68 -9.68
N LYS A 329 -6.91 -27.76 -11.02
CA LYS A 329 -5.61 -27.78 -11.69
C LYS A 329 -4.79 -26.56 -11.23
N TYR A 330 -3.86 -26.83 -10.33
CA TYR A 330 -2.96 -25.91 -9.60
C TYR A 330 -1.98 -25.12 -10.47
N SER A 331 -2.29 -24.88 -11.75
CA SER A 331 -1.26 -24.55 -12.71
C SER A 331 -0.76 -23.11 -12.65
N LEU A 332 -1.46 -22.13 -12.05
CA LEU A 332 -1.11 -20.71 -12.26
C LEU A 332 -1.31 -19.82 -11.05
N MET A 333 -0.42 -19.99 -10.08
CA MET A 333 -0.18 -18.95 -9.08
C MET A 333 1.02 -18.14 -9.56
N PRO A 334 0.99 -16.80 -9.49
CA PRO A 334 2.17 -16.01 -9.77
C PRO A 334 3.21 -16.31 -8.71
N LEU A 335 4.16 -17.16 -9.07
CA LEU A 335 5.33 -17.44 -8.24
C LEU A 335 6.37 -16.39 -8.60
N GLY A 336 6.77 -15.61 -7.62
CA GLY A 336 7.95 -14.79 -7.82
C GLY A 336 8.32 -14.02 -6.60
N ALA A 337 9.36 -13.23 -6.79
CA ALA A 337 9.99 -12.50 -5.73
C ALA A 337 10.21 -11.06 -6.15
N ALA A 338 10.16 -10.17 -5.17
CA ALA A 338 10.62 -8.80 -5.31
C ALA A 338 11.65 -8.51 -4.22
N ALA A 339 12.55 -7.58 -4.48
CA ALA A 339 13.51 -7.11 -3.50
C ALA A 339 13.35 -5.61 -3.33
N ASP A 340 13.71 -5.08 -2.16
CA ASP A 340 13.83 -3.64 -1.95
C ASP A 340 15.28 -3.19 -1.78
N GLY A 341 15.49 -1.87 -1.72
CA GLY A 341 16.81 -1.27 -1.54
C GLY A 341 17.46 -1.56 -0.18
N ALA A 342 16.70 -2.09 0.80
CA ALA A 342 17.23 -2.49 2.09
C ALA A 342 17.73 -3.96 2.09
N GLY A 343 17.70 -4.63 0.94
CA GLY A 343 18.12 -6.02 0.82
C GLY A 343 17.11 -7.01 1.39
N ARG A 344 15.83 -6.62 1.54
CA ARG A 344 14.76 -7.55 1.87
C ARG A 344 14.21 -8.18 0.60
N VAL A 345 13.82 -9.43 0.68
CA VAL A 345 13.21 -10.18 -0.41
C VAL A 345 11.83 -10.66 0.00
N PHE A 346 10.83 -10.39 -0.83
CA PHE A 346 9.43 -10.72 -0.62
C PHE A 346 9.03 -11.78 -1.64
N VAL A 347 8.56 -12.93 -1.16
CA VAL A 347 8.24 -14.08 -2.00
C VAL A 347 6.80 -14.49 -1.79
N THR A 348 6.04 -14.62 -2.87
CA THR A 348 4.72 -15.26 -2.83
C THR A 348 4.91 -16.77 -2.85
N MET A 349 4.44 -17.45 -1.80
CA MET A 349 4.52 -18.91 -1.66
C MET A 349 3.15 -19.49 -1.35
N GLY A 350 2.77 -20.58 -2.00
CA GLY A 350 1.46 -21.19 -1.82
C GLY A 350 0.29 -20.27 -2.21
N TRP A 351 -0.87 -20.47 -1.57
CA TRP A 351 -2.12 -19.81 -1.99
C TRP A 351 -2.26 -18.38 -1.47
N CYS A 352 -1.71 -18.08 -0.30
CA CYS A 352 -2.11 -16.89 0.46
C CYS A 352 -0.95 -16.25 1.25
N ASN A 353 0.30 -16.69 1.04
CA ASN A 353 1.39 -16.27 1.92
C ASN A 353 2.41 -15.42 1.16
N LEU A 354 2.72 -14.27 1.75
CA LEU A 354 3.83 -13.40 1.37
C LEU A 354 4.85 -13.53 2.48
N HIS A 355 6.05 -13.96 2.12
CA HIS A 355 7.14 -14.15 3.05
C HIS A 355 8.21 -13.10 2.79
N ALA A 356 8.72 -12.49 3.85
CA ALA A 356 9.87 -11.61 3.78
C ALA A 356 11.11 -12.28 4.35
N PHE A 357 12.23 -12.00 3.71
CA PHE A 357 13.54 -12.49 4.11
C PHE A 357 14.57 -11.36 4.06
N ASP A 358 15.56 -11.44 4.92
CA ASP A 358 16.75 -10.60 4.91
C ASP A 358 17.84 -11.26 4.05
N ALA A 359 18.26 -10.57 3.01
CA ALA A 359 19.32 -10.97 2.08
C ALA A 359 20.63 -10.17 2.27
N THR A 360 20.72 -9.32 3.29
CA THR A 360 21.93 -8.51 3.57
C THR A 360 23.02 -9.32 4.30
N GLY A 361 22.63 -10.34 5.05
CA GLY A 361 23.53 -11.14 5.87
C GLY A 361 24.20 -12.31 5.13
N ARG A 362 25.12 -12.99 5.83
CA ARG A 362 25.74 -14.25 5.38
C ARG A 362 24.76 -15.44 5.29
N LYS A 363 23.57 -15.29 5.86
CA LYS A 363 22.50 -16.28 5.82
C LYS A 363 21.22 -15.57 5.42
N PHE A 364 20.50 -16.16 4.50
CA PHE A 364 19.19 -15.68 4.10
C PHE A 364 18.18 -16.01 5.22
N LYS A 365 17.73 -14.99 5.95
CA LYS A 365 16.98 -15.16 7.22
C LYS A 365 15.51 -14.78 7.04
N PRO A 366 14.54 -15.60 7.48
CA PRO A 366 13.14 -15.19 7.48
C PRO A 366 12.91 -14.01 8.43
N LEU A 367 12.15 -13.02 7.98
CA LEU A 367 11.77 -11.83 8.75
C LEU A 367 10.34 -11.96 9.27
N TRP A 368 9.39 -12.15 8.36
CA TRP A 368 7.96 -12.28 8.66
C TRP A 368 7.26 -13.03 7.53
N ASP A 369 6.05 -13.50 7.79
CA ASP A 369 5.14 -14.05 6.79
C ASP A 369 3.70 -13.63 7.08
N THR A 370 2.88 -13.52 6.04
CA THR A 370 1.46 -13.17 6.18
C THR A 370 0.57 -14.39 6.47
N GLY A 371 1.14 -15.54 6.82
CA GLY A 371 0.48 -16.84 6.64
C GLY A 371 -0.78 -17.08 7.48
N ILE A 372 -1.71 -17.85 6.89
CA ILE A 372 -2.98 -18.36 7.48
C ILE A 372 -2.75 -19.29 8.68
N ASN A 373 -1.58 -19.92 8.76
CA ASN A 373 -1.29 -21.03 9.69
C ASN A 373 -0.29 -20.70 10.79
N SER A 374 0.11 -19.43 10.97
CA SER A 374 0.81 -19.09 12.19
C SER A 374 -0.18 -19.30 13.34
N ARG A 375 0.02 -20.35 14.14
CA ARG A 375 -0.82 -20.69 15.31
C ARG A 375 -0.94 -19.53 16.32
N THR A 376 -0.15 -18.48 16.10
CA THR A 376 -0.09 -17.21 16.81
C THR A 376 -1.08 -16.15 16.32
N ILE A 377 -1.60 -16.21 15.09
CA ILE A 377 -2.62 -15.25 14.62
C ILE A 377 -4.00 -15.93 14.66
N LYS A 378 -4.54 -16.05 15.88
CA LYS A 378 -5.95 -16.40 16.08
C LYS A 378 -6.79 -15.20 15.62
N TYR A 379 -7.51 -15.35 14.52
CA TYR A 379 -8.49 -14.39 13.99
C TYR A 379 -7.92 -13.06 13.49
N THR A 380 -7.18 -13.08 12.37
CA THR A 380 -7.29 -11.96 11.42
C THR A 380 -8.38 -12.29 10.40
N PRO A 381 -9.36 -11.40 10.16
CA PRO A 381 -10.40 -11.57 9.13
C PRO A 381 -9.88 -11.54 7.68
N PHE A 382 -8.56 -11.60 7.50
CA PHE A 382 -7.86 -11.53 6.22
C PHE A 382 -7.29 -12.89 5.78
N ASN A 383 -7.77 -13.99 6.37
CA ASN A 383 -7.44 -15.35 5.93
C ASN A 383 -7.99 -15.70 4.53
N ASP A 384 -8.73 -14.79 3.92
CA ASP A 384 -9.46 -15.03 2.69
C ASP A 384 -8.77 -14.44 1.44
N PHE A 385 -7.50 -14.04 1.51
CA PHE A 385 -6.81 -13.50 0.32
C PHE A 385 -5.99 -14.55 -0.41
N VAL A 386 -6.25 -14.69 -1.71
CA VAL A 386 -5.37 -15.41 -2.64
C VAL A 386 -4.58 -14.40 -3.45
N PHE A 387 -3.25 -14.47 -3.39
CA PHE A 387 -2.41 -13.54 -4.15
C PHE A 387 -2.46 -13.84 -5.65
N ALA A 388 -2.78 -12.81 -6.42
CA ALA A 388 -3.08 -12.87 -7.84
C ALA A 388 -2.02 -12.15 -8.71
N SER A 389 -1.08 -11.41 -8.13
CA SER A 389 0.09 -10.86 -8.84
C SER A 389 1.40 -11.19 -8.14
N LEU A 390 2.51 -10.91 -8.83
CA LEU A 390 3.83 -10.82 -8.21
C LEU A 390 3.86 -9.68 -7.18
N PRO A 391 4.63 -9.81 -6.09
CA PRO A 391 4.86 -8.70 -5.18
C PRO A 391 5.71 -7.63 -5.87
N VAL A 392 5.53 -6.36 -5.49
CA VAL A 392 6.35 -5.24 -5.94
C VAL A 392 6.66 -4.34 -4.76
N THR A 393 7.88 -3.82 -4.67
CA THR A 393 8.32 -2.98 -3.56
C THR A 393 8.41 -1.52 -3.99
N ALA A 394 8.04 -0.59 -3.09
CA ALA A 394 8.43 0.80 -3.21
C ALA A 394 8.51 1.47 -1.83
N GLY A 395 9.66 2.05 -1.54
CA GLY A 395 9.94 2.64 -0.23
C GLY A 395 9.80 1.60 0.88
N ARG A 396 8.97 1.90 1.88
CA ARG A 396 8.72 1.03 3.05
C ARG A 396 7.53 0.07 2.86
N ARG A 397 7.07 -0.16 1.62
CA ARG A 397 5.88 -0.97 1.34
C ARG A 397 6.10 -2.05 0.29
N VAL A 398 5.32 -3.12 0.42
CA VAL A 398 5.18 -4.20 -0.57
C VAL A 398 3.73 -4.22 -1.03
N TYR A 399 3.52 -4.17 -2.34
CA TYR A 399 2.23 -4.13 -2.99
C TYR A 399 1.96 -5.44 -3.71
N ILE A 400 0.73 -5.91 -3.65
CA ILE A 400 0.29 -7.13 -4.32
C ILE A 400 -1.19 -7.04 -4.67
N ILE A 401 -1.58 -7.58 -5.83
CA ILE A 401 -3.00 -7.76 -6.15
C ILE A 401 -3.43 -9.07 -5.50
N ALA A 402 -4.47 -9.00 -4.68
CA ALA A 402 -5.09 -10.15 -4.06
C ALA A 402 -6.51 -10.35 -4.60
N ARG A 403 -7.03 -11.55 -4.41
CA ARG A 403 -8.43 -11.91 -4.64
C ARG A 403 -9.05 -12.33 -3.33
N GLU A 404 -10.21 -11.77 -3.00
CA GLU A 404 -11.02 -12.26 -1.87
C GLU A 404 -11.59 -13.66 -2.18
N TYR A 405 -11.42 -14.59 -1.26
CA TYR A 405 -11.69 -16.01 -1.39
C TYR A 405 -12.78 -16.42 -0.39
N ARG A 406 -14.04 -16.10 -0.71
CA ARG A 406 -15.20 -16.41 0.14
C ARG A 406 -15.60 -17.89 0.15
N GLU A 407 -15.09 -18.70 -0.77
CA GLU A 407 -15.52 -20.10 -0.96
C GLU A 407 -15.12 -21.07 0.17
N TYR A 408 -14.11 -20.76 0.99
CA TYR A 408 -13.60 -21.73 1.99
C TYR A 408 -14.39 -21.72 3.30
N ILE A 409 -15.13 -20.65 3.60
CA ILE A 409 -15.79 -20.47 4.92
C ILE A 409 -17.14 -21.20 4.99
N SER A 410 -17.86 -21.35 3.88
CA SER A 410 -19.15 -22.06 3.91
C SER A 410 -18.99 -23.50 3.40
N ASN A 411 -19.13 -24.48 4.30
CA ASN A 411 -19.19 -25.92 4.00
C ASN A 411 -20.33 -26.33 3.04
N ASN A 412 -21.12 -25.38 2.53
CA ASN A 412 -22.30 -25.63 1.72
C ASN A 412 -22.03 -25.30 0.24
N LYS A 413 -21.50 -26.30 -0.49
CA LYS A 413 -21.11 -26.24 -1.92
C LYS A 413 -22.19 -25.74 -2.89
N ALA A 414 -23.47 -25.81 -2.52
CA ALA A 414 -24.58 -25.58 -3.45
C ALA A 414 -25.01 -24.11 -3.59
N GLU A 415 -24.80 -23.28 -2.56
CA GLU A 415 -25.22 -21.86 -2.57
C GLU A 415 -24.14 -20.92 -3.15
N LEU A 416 -22.87 -21.29 -2.97
CA LEU A 416 -21.70 -20.48 -3.35
C LEU A 416 -21.55 -20.22 -4.85
N LEU A 417 -21.97 -21.16 -5.70
CA LEU A 417 -21.81 -21.03 -7.15
C LEU A 417 -22.67 -19.90 -7.76
N SER A 418 -23.69 -19.41 -7.03
CA SER A 418 -24.63 -18.38 -7.49
C SER A 418 -24.22 -16.94 -7.17
N LYS A 419 -23.30 -16.71 -6.22
CA LYS A 419 -22.79 -15.38 -5.81
C LYS A 419 -21.27 -15.27 -5.98
N ASN A 420 -20.78 -15.69 -7.14
CA ASN A 420 -19.35 -15.82 -7.48
C ASN A 420 -18.63 -14.48 -7.73
N GLU A 421 -18.99 -13.43 -7.02
CA GLU A 421 -18.32 -12.13 -7.10
C GLU A 421 -17.09 -12.18 -6.20
N ALA A 422 -15.92 -12.31 -6.81
CA ALA A 422 -14.66 -12.17 -6.08
C ALA A 422 -14.08 -10.80 -6.36
N GLU A 423 -13.79 -10.06 -5.30
CA GLU A 423 -13.16 -8.75 -5.41
C GLU A 423 -11.66 -8.92 -5.66
N LEU A 424 -11.15 -8.20 -6.66
CA LEU A 424 -9.72 -7.97 -6.82
C LEU A 424 -9.35 -6.74 -5.99
N LEU A 425 -8.36 -6.91 -5.12
CA LEU A 425 -7.91 -5.93 -4.15
C LEU A 425 -6.47 -5.55 -4.44
N LEU A 426 -6.12 -4.27 -4.28
CA LEU A 426 -4.74 -3.85 -4.10
C LEU A 426 -4.42 -3.91 -2.61
N VAL A 427 -3.44 -4.71 -2.24
CA VAL A 427 -3.00 -4.90 -0.85
C VAL A 427 -1.61 -4.30 -0.69
N ALA A 428 -1.41 -3.54 0.38
CA ALA A 428 -0.12 -2.97 0.75
C ALA A 428 0.27 -3.42 2.16
N TYR A 429 1.47 -4.00 2.28
CA TYR A 429 2.09 -4.38 3.55
C TYR A 429 3.27 -3.47 3.86
N ASN A 430 3.54 -3.29 5.15
CA ASN A 430 4.78 -2.70 5.62
C ASN A 430 5.94 -3.67 5.36
N ALA A 431 6.96 -3.21 4.65
CA ALA A 431 8.10 -4.04 4.23
C ALA A 431 8.94 -4.57 5.41
N SER A 432 9.03 -3.85 6.54
CA SER A 432 9.81 -4.30 7.71
C SER A 432 9.03 -5.24 8.61
N SER A 433 7.75 -4.99 8.85
CA SER A 433 6.97 -5.73 9.85
C SER A 433 6.00 -6.74 9.28
N GLY A 434 5.69 -6.70 7.98
CA GLY A 434 4.64 -7.51 7.37
C GLY A 434 3.24 -7.07 7.76
N LYS A 435 3.10 -5.96 8.51
CA LYS A 435 1.80 -5.44 8.91
C LYS A 435 1.02 -4.93 7.70
N LEU A 436 -0.25 -5.32 7.59
CA LEU A 436 -1.17 -4.80 6.58
C LEU A 436 -1.37 -3.28 6.81
N ILE A 437 -1.17 -2.50 5.76
CA ILE A 437 -1.40 -1.05 5.75
C ILE A 437 -2.81 -0.76 5.22
N TYR A 438 -3.13 -1.31 4.04
CA TYR A 438 -4.48 -1.26 3.47
C TYR A 438 -4.73 -2.42 2.51
N ALA A 439 -6.00 -2.74 2.33
CA ALA A 439 -6.52 -3.55 1.24
C ALA A 439 -7.68 -2.77 0.59
N LYS A 440 -7.57 -2.45 -0.70
CA LYS A 440 -8.54 -1.61 -1.41
C LYS A 440 -9.12 -2.31 -2.63
N PRO A 441 -10.45 -2.37 -2.80
CA PRO A 441 -11.06 -2.97 -3.98
C PRO A 441 -10.70 -2.17 -5.24
N ILE A 442 -10.28 -2.92 -6.26
CA ILE A 442 -10.00 -2.40 -7.61
C ILE A 442 -11.25 -2.60 -8.47
N CYS A 443 -11.75 -3.85 -8.51
CA CYS A 443 -12.95 -4.22 -9.23
C CYS A 443 -13.48 -5.57 -8.76
N THR A 444 -14.78 -5.79 -8.95
CA THR A 444 -15.40 -7.10 -8.81
C THR A 444 -15.13 -7.92 -10.08
N ALA A 445 -14.41 -9.04 -9.96
CA ALA A 445 -14.27 -9.97 -11.06
C ALA A 445 -15.61 -10.68 -11.27
N LEU A 446 -16.32 -10.37 -12.36
CA LEU A 446 -17.62 -10.98 -12.67
C LEU A 446 -17.49 -12.51 -12.76
N ALA A 447 -18.22 -13.17 -11.85
CA ALA A 447 -18.44 -14.60 -11.64
C ALA A 447 -18.43 -15.51 -12.88
N ASN A 448 -18.95 -15.02 -14.01
CA ASN A 448 -19.24 -15.87 -15.17
C ASN A 448 -18.05 -16.11 -16.10
N THR A 449 -16.94 -15.41 -15.93
CA THR A 449 -15.68 -15.84 -16.54
C THR A 449 -14.95 -16.69 -15.52
N ARG A 450 -14.94 -18.01 -15.68
CA ARG A 450 -13.85 -18.84 -15.15
C ARG A 450 -12.57 -18.14 -15.57
N LEU A 451 -11.93 -17.40 -14.67
CA LEU A 451 -10.68 -16.72 -14.94
C LEU A 451 -9.69 -17.84 -15.21
N ARG A 452 -9.52 -18.16 -16.49
CA ARG A 452 -8.47 -19.07 -16.89
C ARG A 452 -7.14 -18.47 -16.42
N PRO A 453 -6.19 -19.29 -15.96
CA PRO A 453 -4.75 -19.12 -16.21
C PRO A 453 -4.22 -17.80 -16.79
N GLN A 454 -4.58 -17.56 -18.05
CA GLN A 454 -4.15 -16.45 -18.89
C GLN A 454 -4.63 -15.05 -18.43
N TYR A 455 -5.23 -14.93 -17.24
CA TYR A 455 -5.82 -13.71 -16.73
C TYR A 455 -5.33 -13.32 -15.34
N LEU A 456 -4.17 -13.83 -14.91
CA LEU A 456 -3.48 -13.26 -13.76
C LEU A 456 -3.28 -11.76 -14.01
N PRO A 457 -3.61 -10.86 -13.06
CA PRO A 457 -3.24 -9.47 -13.14
C PRO A 457 -1.80 -9.27 -13.62
N SER A 458 -1.56 -8.24 -14.43
CA SER A 458 -0.20 -7.91 -14.80
C SER A 458 0.61 -7.56 -13.55
N THR A 459 1.93 -7.68 -13.65
CA THR A 459 2.82 -7.13 -12.63
C THR A 459 2.47 -5.68 -12.38
N ILE A 460 2.37 -5.33 -11.09
CA ILE A 460 2.16 -3.96 -10.63
C ILE A 460 3.34 -3.10 -11.11
N THR A 461 3.08 -1.86 -11.51
CA THR A 461 4.15 -0.89 -11.77
C THR A 461 3.99 0.31 -10.84
N ILE A 462 5.07 0.80 -10.25
CA ILE A 462 5.03 1.96 -9.35
C ILE A 462 5.72 3.13 -10.02
N HIS A 463 5.04 4.27 -10.10
CA HIS A 463 5.56 5.48 -10.71
C HIS A 463 5.06 6.72 -9.98
N LYS A 464 5.98 7.57 -9.49
CA LYS A 464 5.68 8.87 -8.84
C LYS A 464 4.57 8.78 -7.77
N GLY A 465 4.69 7.82 -6.86
CA GLY A 465 3.71 7.64 -5.79
C GLY A 465 2.36 7.07 -6.24
N ALA A 466 2.24 6.58 -7.48
CA ALA A 466 1.08 5.85 -7.98
C ALA A 466 1.43 4.37 -8.25
N VAL A 467 0.49 3.50 -7.94
CA VAL A 467 0.49 2.06 -8.21
C VAL A 467 -0.40 1.84 -9.44
N LEU A 468 0.23 1.48 -10.55
CA LEU A 468 -0.44 1.15 -11.80
C LEU A 468 -0.81 -0.33 -11.80
N VAL A 469 -2.10 -0.60 -11.99
CA VAL A 469 -2.67 -1.95 -11.95
C VAL A 469 -3.33 -2.27 -13.28
N SER A 470 -3.06 -3.46 -13.84
CA SER A 470 -3.92 -4.07 -14.86
C SER A 470 -4.43 -5.39 -14.33
N THR A 471 -5.73 -5.48 -14.18
CA THR A 471 -6.40 -6.62 -13.53
C THR A 471 -6.48 -7.85 -14.43
N ASN A 472 -6.27 -7.70 -15.74
CA ASN A 472 -6.62 -8.71 -16.77
C ASN A 472 -8.10 -9.17 -16.70
N ALA A 473 -8.92 -8.46 -15.93
CA ALA A 473 -10.35 -8.62 -15.75
C ALA A 473 -11.16 -7.52 -16.45
N GLY A 474 -10.52 -6.72 -17.32
CA GLY A 474 -11.17 -5.64 -18.06
C GLY A 474 -10.97 -4.25 -17.45
N VAL A 475 -10.09 -4.10 -16.46
CA VAL A 475 -9.77 -2.81 -15.82
C VAL A 475 -8.26 -2.59 -15.79
N ILE A 476 -7.83 -1.39 -16.19
CA ILE A 476 -6.51 -0.81 -15.93
C ILE A 476 -6.71 0.47 -15.11
N GLY A 477 -5.80 0.78 -14.20
CA GLY A 477 -5.98 1.89 -13.27
C GLY A 477 -4.68 2.40 -12.67
N ALA A 478 -4.79 3.54 -12.00
CA ALA A 478 -3.79 4.02 -11.06
C ALA A 478 -4.44 4.26 -9.69
N MET A 479 -3.74 3.83 -8.65
CA MET A 479 -4.11 4.05 -7.25
C MET A 479 -2.95 4.76 -6.55
N ARG A 480 -3.22 5.63 -5.59
CA ARG A 480 -2.17 6.31 -4.84
C ARG A 480 -1.47 5.31 -3.92
N ALA A 481 -0.15 5.31 -3.93
CA ALA A 481 0.65 4.35 -3.18
C ALA A 481 0.52 4.51 -1.66
N SER A 482 0.19 5.71 -1.15
CA SER A 482 0.07 6.01 0.27
C SER A 482 -1.08 5.28 0.97
N ASP A 483 -2.25 5.26 0.35
CA ASP A 483 -3.54 4.91 0.95
C ASP A 483 -4.41 4.01 0.06
N GLY A 484 -3.96 3.75 -1.18
CA GLY A 484 -4.69 2.98 -2.17
C GLY A 484 -5.88 3.73 -2.77
N GLU A 485 -5.98 5.05 -2.60
CA GLU A 485 -7.05 5.85 -3.20
C GLU A 485 -6.99 5.74 -4.73
N ILE A 486 -8.13 5.47 -5.37
CA ILE A 486 -8.21 5.40 -6.83
C ILE A 486 -7.97 6.79 -7.41
N LEU A 487 -6.92 6.92 -8.22
CA LEU A 487 -6.64 8.15 -8.97
C LEU A 487 -7.42 8.18 -10.28
N TRP A 488 -7.44 7.06 -11.00
CA TRP A 488 -8.26 6.84 -12.19
C TRP A 488 -8.41 5.36 -12.49
N LEU A 489 -9.51 4.99 -13.15
CA LEU A 489 -9.75 3.66 -13.71
C LEU A 489 -10.20 3.79 -15.16
N ARG A 490 -9.79 2.84 -15.99
CA ARG A 490 -10.27 2.69 -17.36
C ARG A 490 -10.66 1.25 -17.61
N ARG A 491 -11.89 1.07 -18.08
CA ARG A 491 -12.38 -0.23 -18.56
C ARG A 491 -11.85 -0.45 -19.97
N TYR A 492 -11.45 -1.69 -20.27
CA TYR A 492 -11.18 -2.11 -21.63
C TYR A 492 -12.07 -3.30 -22.00
N GLY A 493 -12.49 -3.30 -23.25
CA GLY A 493 -13.30 -4.38 -23.81
C GLY A 493 -12.52 -5.68 -23.73
N ARG A 494 -13.03 -6.63 -22.96
CA ARG A 494 -12.56 -8.00 -23.02
C ARG A 494 -13.34 -8.67 -24.14
N ARG A 495 -12.66 -9.14 -25.18
CA ARG A 495 -13.27 -10.16 -26.04
C ARG A 495 -13.47 -11.37 -25.15
N VAL A 496 -14.70 -11.58 -24.68
CA VAL A 496 -15.12 -12.88 -24.16
C VAL A 496 -15.12 -13.78 -25.39
N GLU A 497 -13.94 -14.24 -25.80
CA GLU A 497 -13.87 -15.32 -26.74
C GLU A 497 -14.57 -16.47 -26.04
N ALA A 498 -15.78 -16.76 -26.50
CA ALA A 498 -16.54 -17.94 -26.15
C ALA A 498 -15.73 -19.13 -26.66
N PHE A 499 -14.62 -19.43 -26.00
CA PHE A 499 -13.86 -20.63 -26.20
C PHE A 499 -14.72 -21.74 -25.64
N SER A 500 -15.63 -22.22 -26.49
CA SER A 500 -16.37 -23.44 -26.23
C SER A 500 -15.33 -24.47 -25.81
N THR A 501 -15.47 -24.98 -24.59
CA THR A 501 -14.68 -26.07 -24.04
C THR A 501 -14.72 -27.32 -24.94
N ARG A 502 -15.60 -27.34 -25.96
CA ARG A 502 -15.66 -28.35 -27.03
C ARG A 502 -14.44 -28.42 -27.94
N MET A 503 -13.58 -27.40 -28.06
CA MET A 503 -12.44 -27.49 -28.98
C MET A 503 -11.27 -28.37 -28.50
N ARG A 504 -11.20 -28.80 -27.23
CA ARG A 504 -10.12 -29.69 -26.76
C ARG A 504 -10.35 -31.20 -26.96
N HIS A 505 -11.55 -31.63 -27.35
CA HIS A 505 -11.79 -33.05 -27.68
C HIS A 505 -11.92 -33.37 -29.17
N ARG A 506 -12.08 -32.37 -30.05
CA ARG A 506 -12.30 -32.63 -31.50
C ARG A 506 -11.09 -32.52 -32.41
N ARG A 507 -9.91 -32.10 -31.94
CA ARG A 507 -8.71 -31.97 -32.81
C ARG A 507 -7.67 -33.08 -32.67
N TRP A 508 -7.98 -34.16 -31.95
CA TRP A 508 -7.15 -35.38 -31.97
C TRP A 508 -7.64 -36.45 -32.96
N PHE A 509 -8.78 -36.25 -33.62
CA PHE A 509 -9.23 -37.10 -34.73
C PHE A 509 -9.84 -36.28 -35.87
N GLY A 510 -9.11 -36.19 -36.98
CA GLY A 510 -9.64 -36.30 -38.35
C GLY A 510 -10.62 -35.26 -38.92
N LYS A 511 -10.20 -34.70 -40.05
CA LYS A 511 -10.94 -34.02 -41.15
C LYS A 511 -11.29 -32.53 -41.01
N ARG A 512 -10.81 -31.81 -42.03
CA ARG A 512 -11.07 -30.41 -42.40
C ARG A 512 -12.52 -30.25 -42.89
N SER A 513 -13.19 -29.21 -42.41
CA SER A 513 -14.21 -28.50 -43.19
C SER A 513 -14.14 -27.02 -42.81
N GLY A 514 -14.01 -26.17 -43.82
CA GLY A 514 -13.85 -24.73 -43.66
C GLY A 514 -15.08 -24.04 -43.09
N VAL A 515 -14.84 -23.00 -42.29
CA VAL A 515 -15.82 -21.97 -41.97
C VAL A 515 -15.07 -20.64 -41.93
N ASP A 516 -15.49 -19.70 -42.78
CA ASP A 516 -14.99 -18.33 -42.84
C ASP A 516 -15.37 -17.55 -41.58
N LEU A 517 -14.40 -16.84 -41.01
CA LEU A 517 -14.61 -15.88 -39.92
C LEU A 517 -14.81 -14.50 -40.54
N ALA A 518 -16.04 -13.98 -40.45
CA ALA A 518 -16.37 -12.61 -40.82
C ALA A 518 -15.65 -11.60 -39.90
N LEU A 519 -14.97 -10.63 -40.50
CA LEU A 519 -14.38 -9.46 -39.86
C LEU A 519 -15.51 -8.54 -39.34
N ILE A 520 -15.48 -8.22 -38.05
CA ILE A 520 -16.32 -7.16 -37.45
C ILE A 520 -15.49 -5.87 -37.40
N PRO A 521 -16.04 -4.69 -37.79
CA PRO A 521 -15.26 -3.46 -37.94
C PRO A 521 -14.78 -2.90 -36.59
N ALA A 522 -13.61 -2.27 -36.61
CA ALA A 522 -13.05 -1.54 -35.48
C ALA A 522 -13.93 -0.33 -35.11
N LEU A 523 -14.34 -0.23 -33.84
CA LEU A 523 -15.02 0.94 -33.30
C LEU A 523 -13.99 2.05 -33.02
N SER A 524 -14.26 3.23 -33.58
CA SER A 524 -13.56 4.49 -33.37
C SER A 524 -13.74 5.00 -31.93
N PHE A 525 -12.66 5.52 -31.35
CA PHE A 525 -12.68 6.18 -30.04
C PHE A 525 -13.01 7.66 -30.18
N GLU A 526 -14.10 8.11 -29.56
CA GLU A 526 -14.30 9.52 -29.22
C GLU A 526 -13.57 9.84 -27.90
N ARG A 527 -12.84 10.95 -27.90
CA ARG A 527 -12.23 11.55 -26.70
C ARG A 527 -13.28 12.43 -26.03
N THR A 528 -13.57 12.16 -24.76
CA THR A 528 -14.10 13.14 -23.81
C THR A 528 -12.97 13.75 -23.02
#